data_AF-A0A2E6HB19-F1
#
_entry.id   AF-A0A2E6HB19-F1
#
_cell.length_a   1.000
_cell.length_b   1.000
_cell.length_c   1.000
_cell.angle_alpha   90.00
_cell.angle_beta   90.00
_cell.angle_gamma   90.00
#
_symmetry.space_group_name_H-M   'P 1'
#
loop_
_entity.id
_entity.type
_entity.pdbx_description
1 polymer ?
#
loop_
_entity_poly.entity_id
_entity_poly.type
_entity_poly.pdbx_seq_one_letter_code
_entity_poly.pdbx_strand_id
1 'polypeptide(L)'
;MGKKGSKKGNDRRGIAPNILLKHVESTAPFLFQGELDSKSPGTEFIEKLRFYKKNLKLLNNIDLPEYFHICLCAHWSTAGTFVPTDVDNQIRESLWKQDSILKYIDKMAKLTMESWKWDYSQVTNRKSYNRINNEVMSTHEGTWLSVAIGGYCALVKNKRADLASEMAELIIAEARKEEALLLQLREDRDHINFLRAAPLMAHNFGDLDRVMIQWNMDGSDPFFKEVFKLGHELNSSYDPILVYTGKVNKEFSSKENHRHMSMRQPKCLRKSSKFLIPVGPFTDDWGKTLGQSELLDDSEKAEIVAAFYEGYKRQDQAFGYIRAFRALTKELDQGLSTLEQYLPFDLLAEIKSSPFMELSKVTREEFEADYAKRLEEFVCPNTKIQF
;
A
#
# COMPACT_ATOMS: atom_id res chain seq x y z
N MET A 1 -47.13 7.09 33.38
CA MET A 1 -46.90 6.02 32.40
C MET A 1 -45.74 6.39 31.47
N GLY A 2 -44.60 5.72 31.65
CA GLY A 2 -43.52 5.47 30.67
C GLY A 2 -42.98 6.60 29.79
N LYS A 3 -42.06 7.43 30.32
CA LYS A 3 -41.04 8.07 29.49
C LYS A 3 -40.15 6.96 28.89
N LYS A 4 -40.32 6.65 27.60
CA LYS A 4 -39.38 5.79 26.88
C LYS A 4 -38.02 6.49 26.85
N GLY A 5 -37.10 5.98 27.66
CA GLY A 5 -35.70 6.39 27.65
C GLY A 5 -35.12 6.19 26.25
N SER A 6 -34.60 7.28 25.69
CA SER A 6 -33.66 7.23 24.57
C SER A 6 -32.50 6.33 25.01
N LYS A 7 -32.33 5.19 24.33
CA LYS A 7 -31.16 4.33 24.49
C LYS A 7 -29.93 5.12 24.06
N LYS A 8 -29.27 5.77 25.03
CA LYS A 8 -27.84 6.05 24.95
C LYS A 8 -27.11 4.71 24.77
N GLY A 9 -26.27 4.62 23.75
CA GLY A 9 -25.44 3.44 23.50
C GLY A 9 -25.24 3.11 22.02
N ASN A 10 -25.07 4.11 21.15
CA ASN A 10 -24.33 3.90 19.92
C ASN A 10 -22.94 4.49 20.16
N ASP A 11 -22.16 3.79 20.99
CA ASP A 11 -20.72 4.02 21.12
C ASP A 11 -20.13 4.06 19.72
N ARG A 12 -19.29 5.06 19.44
CA ARG A 12 -18.87 5.50 18.10
C ARG A 12 -18.37 4.35 17.22
N ARG A 13 -19.29 3.65 16.54
CA ARG A 13 -19.00 2.60 15.55
C ARG A 13 -18.61 3.24 14.23
N GLY A 14 -17.41 3.83 14.18
CA GLY A 14 -16.71 4.22 12.95
C GLY A 14 -17.58 4.54 11.74
N ILE A 15 -17.29 3.90 10.61
CA ILE A 15 -18.11 3.95 9.40
C ILE A 15 -19.20 2.87 9.47
N ALA A 16 -20.43 3.16 9.02
CA ALA A 16 -21.45 2.12 9.00
C ALA A 16 -21.02 0.96 8.07
N PRO A 17 -21.15 -0.33 8.46
CA PRO A 17 -20.60 -1.45 7.69
C PRO A 17 -21.13 -1.54 6.25
N ASN A 18 -22.40 -1.19 6.04
CA ASN A 18 -23.01 -1.13 4.72
C ASN A 18 -22.41 -0.01 3.84
N ILE A 19 -22.01 1.12 4.44
CA ILE A 19 -21.33 2.21 3.73
C ILE A 19 -19.90 1.79 3.40
N LEU A 20 -19.20 1.12 4.34
CA LEU A 20 -17.87 0.56 4.09
C LEU A 20 -17.86 -0.37 2.88
N LEU A 21 -18.81 -1.31 2.77
CA LEU A 21 -18.88 -2.20 1.61
C LEU A 21 -19.15 -1.45 0.30
N LYS A 22 -19.93 -0.36 0.33
CA LYS A 22 -20.10 0.52 -0.83
C LYS A 22 -18.80 1.22 -1.21
N HIS A 23 -17.99 1.62 -0.24
CA HIS A 23 -16.68 2.21 -0.50
C HIS A 23 -15.74 1.18 -1.14
N VAL A 24 -15.71 -0.05 -0.62
CA VAL A 24 -14.95 -1.17 -1.23
C VAL A 24 -15.40 -1.39 -2.68
N GLU A 25 -16.71 -1.49 -2.93
CA GLU A 25 -17.25 -1.71 -4.29
C GLU A 25 -16.92 -0.56 -5.26
N SER A 26 -16.91 0.68 -4.77
CA SER A 26 -16.59 1.86 -5.58
C SER A 26 -15.10 1.96 -5.95
N THR A 27 -14.21 1.44 -5.09
CA THR A 27 -12.76 1.54 -5.29
C THR A 27 -12.14 0.30 -5.93
N ALA A 28 -12.69 -0.87 -5.63
CA ALA A 28 -12.22 -2.17 -6.12
C ALA A 28 -13.41 -3.05 -6.55
N PRO A 29 -14.18 -2.64 -7.57
CA PRO A 29 -15.34 -3.40 -8.04
C PRO A 29 -14.97 -4.82 -8.51
N PHE A 30 -13.75 -5.02 -9.01
CA PHE A 30 -13.21 -6.32 -9.41
C PHE A 30 -13.27 -7.38 -8.30
N LEU A 31 -13.24 -6.98 -7.02
CA LEU A 31 -13.42 -7.89 -5.89
C LEU A 31 -14.76 -8.64 -5.97
N PHE A 32 -15.81 -8.01 -6.49
CA PHE A 32 -17.16 -8.56 -6.54
C PHE A 32 -17.55 -9.12 -7.91
N GLN A 33 -16.76 -8.84 -8.95
CA GLN A 33 -17.02 -9.30 -10.33
C GLN A 33 -16.47 -10.70 -10.61
N GLY A 34 -15.79 -11.32 -9.64
CA GLY A 34 -15.26 -12.67 -9.77
C GLY A 34 -13.90 -12.74 -10.47
N GLU A 35 -13.20 -11.60 -10.65
CA GLU A 35 -11.84 -11.57 -11.22
C GLU A 35 -10.83 -12.28 -10.31
N LEU A 36 -10.96 -12.11 -8.99
CA LEU A 36 -10.02 -12.67 -8.02
C LEU A 36 -10.44 -14.05 -7.53
N ASP A 37 -9.46 -14.91 -7.34
CA ASP A 37 -9.63 -16.16 -6.60
C ASP A 37 -9.76 -15.87 -5.10
N SER A 38 -10.83 -16.38 -4.49
CA SER A 38 -11.11 -16.28 -3.05
C SER A 38 -11.11 -17.64 -2.34
N LYS A 39 -10.62 -18.70 -3.01
CA LYS A 39 -10.57 -20.07 -2.49
C LYS A 39 -9.14 -20.53 -2.19
N SER A 40 -8.14 -19.80 -2.65
CA SER A 40 -6.74 -20.07 -2.32
C SER A 40 -6.43 -19.73 -0.85
N PRO A 41 -5.51 -20.46 -0.19
CA PRO A 41 -5.10 -20.16 1.18
C PRO A 41 -4.67 -18.70 1.35
N GLY A 42 -5.12 -18.04 2.42
CA GLY A 42 -4.76 -16.65 2.71
C GLY A 42 -5.62 -15.60 1.99
N THR A 43 -6.60 -16.01 1.17
CA THR A 43 -7.51 -15.10 0.44
C THR A 43 -8.88 -14.95 1.10
N GLU A 44 -9.07 -15.47 2.31
CA GLU A 44 -10.35 -15.54 3.01
C GLU A 44 -10.96 -14.16 3.25
N PHE A 45 -10.13 -13.12 3.35
CA PHE A 45 -10.55 -11.74 3.50
C PHE A 45 -11.39 -11.24 2.30
N ILE A 46 -11.13 -11.74 1.09
CA ILE A 46 -11.92 -11.44 -0.11
C ILE A 46 -13.31 -12.08 0.02
N GLU A 47 -13.36 -13.36 0.40
CA GLU A 47 -14.63 -14.07 0.53
C GLU A 47 -15.50 -13.48 1.65
N LYS A 48 -14.89 -13.00 2.74
CA LYS A 48 -15.58 -12.27 3.82
C LYS A 48 -16.38 -11.09 3.27
N LEU A 49 -15.75 -10.27 2.41
CA LEU A 49 -16.41 -9.11 1.80
C LEU A 49 -17.50 -9.54 0.81
N ARG A 50 -17.23 -10.55 -0.03
CA ARG A 50 -18.22 -11.12 -0.96
C ARG A 50 -19.45 -11.66 -0.23
N PHE A 51 -19.24 -12.37 0.88
CA PHE A 51 -20.29 -12.91 1.74
C PHE A 51 -21.19 -11.79 2.27
N TYR A 52 -20.63 -10.74 2.86
CA TYR A 52 -21.45 -9.65 3.40
C TYR A 52 -22.13 -8.81 2.33
N LYS A 53 -21.50 -8.63 1.16
CA LYS A 53 -22.12 -7.98 0.01
C LYS A 53 -23.37 -8.72 -0.45
N LYS A 54 -23.39 -10.06 -0.40
CA LYS A 54 -24.58 -10.89 -0.68
C LYS A 54 -25.59 -10.91 0.47
N ASN A 55 -25.13 -10.72 1.72
CA ASN A 55 -25.93 -10.89 2.94
C ASN A 55 -26.06 -9.60 3.77
N LEU A 56 -26.38 -8.48 3.15
CA LEU A 56 -26.39 -7.15 3.80
C LEU A 56 -27.21 -7.07 5.10
N LYS A 57 -28.29 -7.85 5.22
CA LYS A 57 -29.13 -7.87 6.44
C LYS A 57 -28.36 -8.35 7.68
N LEU A 58 -27.31 -9.17 7.51
CA LEU A 58 -26.49 -9.66 8.62
C LEU A 58 -25.65 -8.56 9.26
N LEU A 59 -25.36 -7.46 8.53
CA LEU A 59 -24.59 -6.32 9.04
C LEU A 59 -25.27 -5.58 10.19
N ASN A 60 -26.59 -5.72 10.35
CA ASN A 60 -27.35 -5.02 11.38
C ASN A 60 -27.04 -5.52 12.79
N ASN A 61 -26.51 -6.75 12.93
CA ASN A 61 -26.37 -7.44 14.21
C ASN A 61 -24.95 -7.98 14.45
N ILE A 62 -23.92 -7.39 13.85
CA ILE A 62 -22.53 -7.78 14.08
C ILE A 62 -22.00 -7.24 15.41
N ASP A 63 -21.11 -8.01 16.05
CA ASP A 63 -20.38 -7.60 17.24
C ASP A 63 -19.08 -6.86 16.89
N LEU A 64 -18.35 -6.40 17.92
CA LEU A 64 -17.11 -5.63 17.74
C LEU A 64 -16.02 -6.43 16.99
N PRO A 65 -15.70 -7.69 17.35
CA PRO A 65 -14.75 -8.50 16.58
C PRO A 65 -15.14 -8.67 15.11
N GLU A 66 -16.42 -8.91 14.83
CA GLU A 66 -16.88 -9.11 13.46
C GLU A 66 -16.81 -7.81 12.65
N TYR A 67 -17.16 -6.67 13.26
CA TYR A 67 -16.96 -5.36 12.63
C TYR A 67 -15.48 -5.06 12.38
N PHE A 68 -14.61 -5.32 13.36
CA PHE A 68 -13.17 -5.19 13.22
C PHE A 68 -12.63 -6.06 12.07
N HIS A 69 -13.09 -7.31 11.97
CA HIS A 69 -12.73 -8.21 10.87
C HIS A 69 -13.13 -7.64 9.51
N ILE A 70 -14.36 -7.15 9.36
CA ILE A 70 -14.81 -6.52 8.10
C ILE A 70 -13.93 -5.30 7.76
N CYS A 71 -13.57 -4.47 8.75
CA CYS A 71 -12.65 -3.35 8.53
C CYS A 71 -11.26 -3.80 8.10
N LEU A 72 -10.69 -4.85 8.71
CA LEU A 72 -9.42 -5.43 8.28
C LEU A 72 -9.50 -5.94 6.84
N CYS A 73 -10.52 -6.72 6.49
CA CYS A 73 -10.68 -7.23 5.13
C CYS A 73 -10.83 -6.10 4.11
N ALA A 74 -11.62 -5.07 4.44
CA ALA A 74 -11.82 -3.91 3.57
C ALA A 74 -10.52 -3.13 3.36
N HIS A 75 -9.76 -2.90 4.43
CA HIS A 75 -8.48 -2.21 4.33
C HIS A 75 -7.48 -3.03 3.52
N TRP A 76 -7.33 -4.32 3.82
CA TRP A 76 -6.43 -5.23 3.11
C TRP A 76 -6.75 -5.33 1.63
N SER A 77 -8.04 -5.40 1.27
CA SER A 77 -8.47 -5.51 -0.13
C SER A 77 -8.31 -4.22 -0.94
N THR A 78 -8.11 -3.07 -0.26
CA THR A 78 -8.15 -1.76 -0.91
C THR A 78 -6.90 -0.90 -0.69
N ALA A 79 -5.98 -1.31 0.19
CA ALA A 79 -4.74 -0.56 0.46
C ALA A 79 -3.88 -0.35 -0.80
N GLY A 80 -3.88 -1.31 -1.73
CA GLY A 80 -3.20 -1.22 -3.02
C GLY A 80 -3.93 -0.40 -4.09
N THR A 81 -5.16 0.08 -3.83
CA THR A 81 -6.00 0.79 -4.81
C THR A 81 -5.75 2.30 -4.83
N PHE A 82 -6.30 2.99 -5.83
CA PHE A 82 -6.17 4.44 -5.97
C PHE A 82 -6.89 5.23 -4.86
N VAL A 83 -7.96 4.68 -4.30
CA VAL A 83 -8.79 5.31 -3.26
C VAL A 83 -9.05 4.28 -2.15
N PRO A 84 -8.08 4.04 -1.23
CA PRO A 84 -8.26 3.04 -0.17
C PRO A 84 -9.41 3.41 0.77
N THR A 85 -9.99 2.43 1.45
CA THR A 85 -11.03 2.69 2.45
C THR A 85 -10.49 3.41 3.69
N ASP A 86 -11.26 4.36 4.19
CA ASP A 86 -10.95 5.18 5.38
C ASP A 86 -11.38 4.49 6.69
N VAL A 87 -10.71 3.37 7.01
CA VAL A 87 -10.93 2.60 8.26
C VAL A 87 -9.67 2.43 9.09
N ASP A 88 -8.56 2.99 8.63
CA ASP A 88 -7.22 2.78 9.15
C ASP A 88 -7.09 3.22 10.62
N ASN A 89 -7.54 4.43 10.97
CA ASN A 89 -7.57 4.92 12.35
C ASN A 89 -8.53 4.11 13.26
N GLN A 90 -9.51 3.43 12.67
CA GLN A 90 -10.43 2.58 13.43
C GLN A 90 -9.72 1.31 13.88
N ILE A 91 -9.06 0.63 12.95
CA ILE A 91 -8.39 -0.65 13.18
C ILE A 91 -7.05 -0.52 13.89
N ARG A 92 -6.37 0.63 13.78
CA ARG A 92 -5.10 0.91 14.47
C ARG A 92 -5.28 1.38 15.91
N GLU A 93 -6.45 1.97 16.24
CA GLU A 93 -6.65 2.58 17.55
C GLU A 93 -8.09 2.56 18.06
N SER A 94 -9.03 3.17 17.33
CA SER A 94 -10.34 3.53 17.91
C SER A 94 -11.15 2.32 18.38
N LEU A 95 -11.05 1.18 17.68
CA LEU A 95 -11.76 -0.05 18.04
C LEU A 95 -11.13 -0.76 19.25
N TRP A 96 -9.82 -0.59 19.45
CA TRP A 96 -9.09 -1.09 20.61
C TRP A 96 -9.36 -0.30 21.90
N LYS A 97 -9.90 0.92 21.78
CA LYS A 97 -10.22 1.80 22.92
C LYS A 97 -11.70 1.77 23.32
N GLN A 98 -12.51 0.91 22.72
CA GLN A 98 -13.93 0.77 23.06
C GLN A 98 -14.11 0.23 24.48
N ASP A 99 -15.16 0.67 25.18
CA ASP A 99 -15.45 0.23 26.55
C ASP A 99 -15.63 -1.29 26.66
N SER A 100 -16.14 -1.92 25.59
CA SER A 100 -16.34 -3.37 25.52
C SER A 100 -15.09 -4.18 25.16
N ILE A 101 -13.92 -3.53 24.99
CA ILE A 101 -12.72 -4.19 24.45
C ILE A 101 -12.27 -5.40 25.27
N LEU A 102 -12.38 -5.37 26.60
CA LEU A 102 -11.94 -6.48 27.46
C LEU A 102 -12.64 -7.81 27.16
N LYS A 103 -13.87 -7.77 26.62
CA LYS A 103 -14.61 -8.96 26.18
C LYS A 103 -14.05 -9.57 24.89
N TYR A 104 -13.36 -8.78 24.08
CA TYR A 104 -13.10 -9.06 22.67
C TYR A 104 -11.62 -8.98 22.27
N ILE A 105 -10.76 -8.43 23.13
CA ILE A 105 -9.37 -8.11 22.83
C ILE A 105 -8.57 -9.32 22.33
N ASP A 106 -8.75 -10.49 22.94
CA ASP A 106 -8.03 -11.70 22.52
C ASP A 106 -8.43 -12.15 21.12
N LYS A 107 -9.72 -12.08 20.78
CA LYS A 107 -10.23 -12.46 19.47
C LYS A 107 -9.74 -11.49 18.39
N MET A 108 -9.73 -10.19 18.68
CA MET A 108 -9.21 -9.18 17.77
C MET A 108 -7.69 -9.31 17.61
N ALA A 109 -6.95 -9.58 18.69
CA ALA A 109 -5.50 -9.78 18.64
C ALA A 109 -5.12 -10.99 17.79
N LYS A 110 -5.77 -12.14 18.02
CA LYS A 110 -5.56 -13.35 17.21
C LYS A 110 -5.87 -13.11 15.74
N LEU A 111 -6.96 -12.41 15.44
CA LEU A 111 -7.27 -12.07 14.05
C LEU A 111 -6.20 -11.19 13.39
N THR A 112 -5.66 -10.19 14.11
CA THR A 112 -4.54 -9.38 13.61
C THR A 112 -3.30 -10.23 13.35
N MET A 113 -2.96 -11.14 14.26
CA MET A 113 -1.83 -12.07 14.09
C MET A 113 -2.03 -13.04 12.92
N GLU A 114 -3.25 -13.57 12.76
CA GLU A 114 -3.62 -14.42 11.61
C GLU A 114 -3.52 -13.68 10.28
N SER A 115 -3.90 -12.39 10.25
CA SER A 115 -3.87 -11.57 9.02
C SER A 115 -2.47 -11.34 8.47
N TRP A 116 -1.42 -11.57 9.26
CA TRP A 116 -0.03 -11.54 8.80
C TRP A 116 0.23 -12.52 7.64
N LYS A 117 -0.53 -13.62 7.60
CA LYS A 117 -0.40 -14.68 6.59
C LYS A 117 -1.35 -14.52 5.40
N TRP A 118 -2.12 -13.43 5.32
CA TRP A 118 -3.05 -13.23 4.22
C TRP A 118 -2.32 -12.92 2.92
N ASP A 119 -2.72 -13.61 1.85
CA ASP A 119 -2.18 -13.41 0.52
C ASP A 119 -2.83 -12.19 -0.15
N TYR A 120 -2.12 -11.07 -0.13
CA TYR A 120 -2.52 -9.86 -0.82
C TYR A 120 -2.11 -9.83 -2.30
N SER A 121 -1.58 -10.92 -2.87
CA SER A 121 -0.95 -10.92 -4.19
C SER A 121 -1.90 -10.44 -5.30
N GLN A 122 -3.20 -10.66 -5.16
CA GLN A 122 -4.22 -10.30 -6.14
C GLN A 122 -4.78 -8.87 -5.99
N VAL A 123 -4.42 -8.15 -4.92
CA VAL A 123 -4.98 -6.83 -4.58
C VAL A 123 -3.93 -5.71 -4.53
N THR A 124 -2.70 -5.99 -4.98
CA THR A 124 -1.63 -5.00 -5.10
C THR A 124 -0.58 -5.38 -6.14
N ASN A 125 -0.08 -4.36 -6.85
CA ASN A 125 1.11 -4.46 -7.70
C ASN A 125 2.32 -3.75 -7.11
N ARG A 126 2.19 -3.15 -5.92
CA ARG A 126 3.28 -2.49 -5.20
C ARG A 126 4.11 -3.52 -4.45
N LYS A 127 5.01 -4.20 -5.16
CA LYS A 127 5.78 -5.32 -4.63
C LYS A 127 7.25 -5.26 -5.06
N SER A 128 8.10 -5.79 -4.20
CA SER A 128 9.47 -6.19 -4.49
C SER A 128 9.62 -7.66 -4.06
N TYR A 129 10.33 -8.46 -4.85
CA TYR A 129 10.42 -9.91 -4.67
C TYR A 129 11.81 -10.31 -4.22
N ASN A 130 11.92 -11.27 -3.32
CA ASN A 130 13.17 -11.99 -3.12
C ASN A 130 13.38 -12.95 -4.32
N ARG A 131 14.64 -13.09 -4.77
CA ARG A 131 15.00 -13.96 -5.91
C ARG A 131 15.24 -15.41 -5.51
N ILE A 132 15.58 -15.66 -4.24
CA ILE A 132 15.99 -16.98 -3.73
C ILE A 132 14.80 -17.72 -3.14
N ASN A 133 13.94 -17.02 -2.42
CA ASN A 133 12.69 -17.54 -1.88
C ASN A 133 11.55 -16.67 -2.41
N ASN A 134 10.33 -17.19 -2.53
CA ASN A 134 9.20 -16.43 -3.07
C ASN A 134 8.69 -15.35 -2.10
N GLU A 135 9.52 -14.84 -1.19
CA GLU A 135 9.14 -13.78 -0.26
C GLU A 135 8.93 -12.46 -1.01
N VAL A 136 8.01 -11.67 -0.48
CA VAL A 136 7.59 -10.40 -1.06
C VAL A 136 7.60 -9.34 0.02
N MET A 137 8.06 -8.16 -0.36
CA MET A 137 7.83 -6.91 0.37
C MET A 137 6.80 -6.10 -0.41
N SER A 138 5.79 -5.59 0.28
CA SER A 138 4.75 -4.70 -0.26
C SER A 138 4.49 -3.55 0.71
N THR A 139 3.53 -2.68 0.38
CA THR A 139 2.97 -1.71 1.34
C THR A 139 1.95 -2.35 2.29
N HIS A 140 1.62 -3.63 2.09
CA HIS A 140 0.65 -4.36 2.93
C HIS A 140 1.25 -4.71 4.30
N GLU A 141 2.56 -4.93 4.36
CA GLU A 141 3.31 -5.09 5.60
C GLU A 141 3.16 -3.85 6.49
N GLY A 142 3.29 -2.63 5.95
CA GLY A 142 3.04 -1.39 6.70
C GLY A 142 1.61 -1.27 7.20
N THR A 143 0.66 -1.67 6.35
CA THR A 143 -0.75 -1.76 6.73
C THR A 143 -0.94 -2.69 7.92
N TRP A 144 -0.33 -3.88 7.89
CA TRP A 144 -0.37 -4.84 8.98
C TRP A 144 0.35 -4.36 10.24
N LEU A 145 1.60 -3.91 10.12
CA LEU A 145 2.44 -3.40 11.21
C LEU A 145 1.71 -2.31 11.99
N SER A 146 1.03 -1.40 11.29
CA SER A 146 0.25 -0.34 11.91
C SER A 146 -0.92 -0.86 12.77
N VAL A 147 -1.56 -1.95 12.37
CA VAL A 147 -2.63 -2.60 13.15
C VAL A 147 -2.04 -3.42 14.29
N ALA A 148 -0.98 -4.19 14.01
CA ALA A 148 -0.30 -5.06 14.95
C ALA A 148 0.26 -4.28 16.13
N ILE A 149 0.94 -3.16 15.89
CA ILE A 149 1.48 -2.32 16.96
C ILE A 149 0.38 -1.64 17.79
N GLY A 150 -0.74 -1.28 17.16
CA GLY A 150 -1.94 -0.80 17.87
C GLY A 150 -2.56 -1.88 18.76
N GLY A 151 -2.61 -3.11 18.25
CA GLY A 151 -3.00 -4.30 19.02
C GLY A 151 -2.07 -4.57 20.19
N TYR A 152 -0.75 -4.54 19.98
CA TYR A 152 0.26 -4.65 21.04
C TYR A 152 0.03 -3.62 22.15
N CYS A 153 -0.11 -2.34 21.80
CA CYS A 153 -0.36 -1.28 22.77
C CYS A 153 -1.65 -1.53 23.58
N ALA A 154 -2.71 -1.99 22.92
CA ALA A 154 -3.96 -2.33 23.58
C ALA A 154 -3.80 -3.52 24.54
N LEU A 155 -3.04 -4.55 24.15
CA LEU A 155 -2.77 -5.73 24.98
C LEU A 155 -1.95 -5.37 26.22
N VAL A 156 -0.87 -4.60 26.06
CA VAL A 156 -0.03 -4.10 27.17
C VAL A 156 -0.87 -3.28 28.15
N LYS A 157 -1.64 -2.31 27.65
CA LYS A 157 -2.51 -1.46 28.48
C LYS A 157 -3.53 -2.28 29.29
N ASN A 158 -4.02 -3.39 28.73
CA ASN A 158 -4.99 -4.27 29.36
C ASN A 158 -4.37 -5.50 30.05
N LYS A 159 -3.04 -5.48 30.30
CA LYS A 159 -2.30 -6.52 31.03
C LYS A 159 -2.44 -7.93 30.43
N ARG A 160 -2.50 -8.02 29.10
CA ARG A 160 -2.51 -9.29 28.34
C ARG A 160 -1.09 -9.64 27.88
N ALA A 161 -0.23 -10.00 28.84
CA ALA A 161 1.21 -10.14 28.61
C ALA A 161 1.55 -11.20 27.54
N ASP A 162 0.96 -12.40 27.61
CA ASP A 162 1.28 -13.50 26.68
C ASP A 162 0.98 -13.11 25.22
N LEU A 163 -0.23 -12.62 24.97
CA LEU A 163 -0.62 -12.15 23.62
C LEU A 163 0.17 -10.92 23.16
N ALA A 164 0.58 -10.04 24.08
CA ALA A 164 1.43 -8.91 23.74
C ALA A 164 2.82 -9.39 23.28
N SER A 165 3.37 -10.40 23.97
CA SER A 165 4.63 -11.04 23.58
C SER A 165 4.53 -11.70 22.20
N GLU A 166 3.49 -12.50 21.97
CA GLU A 166 3.25 -13.13 20.66
C GLU A 166 3.14 -12.09 19.54
N MET A 167 2.40 -10.99 19.76
CA MET A 167 2.27 -9.91 18.79
C MET A 167 3.63 -9.22 18.51
N ALA A 168 4.42 -8.98 19.56
CA ALA A 168 5.75 -8.36 19.44
C ALA A 168 6.72 -9.24 18.63
N GLU A 169 6.71 -10.55 18.88
CA GLU A 169 7.51 -11.52 18.13
C GLU A 169 7.19 -11.50 16.63
N LEU A 170 5.91 -11.39 16.25
CA LEU A 170 5.51 -11.27 14.85
C LEU A 170 5.97 -9.95 14.22
N ILE A 171 5.88 -8.84 14.95
CA ILE A 171 6.36 -7.53 14.47
C ILE A 171 7.87 -7.58 14.22
N ILE A 172 8.64 -8.18 15.14
CA ILE A 172 10.08 -8.39 14.96
C ILE A 172 10.35 -9.31 13.78
N ALA A 173 9.62 -10.43 13.65
CA ALA A 173 9.77 -11.35 12.53
C ALA A 173 9.56 -10.66 11.18
N GLU A 174 8.56 -9.77 11.07
CA GLU A 174 8.33 -8.98 9.86
C GLU A 174 9.48 -8.00 9.59
N ALA A 175 9.97 -7.28 10.61
CA ALA A 175 11.11 -6.38 10.45
C ALA A 175 12.38 -7.13 9.98
N ARG A 176 12.60 -8.35 10.49
CA ARG A 176 13.71 -9.23 10.06
C ARG A 176 13.54 -9.76 8.64
N LYS A 177 12.32 -10.08 8.23
CA LYS A 177 12.02 -10.49 6.85
C LYS A 177 12.38 -9.37 5.87
N GLU A 178 11.98 -8.14 6.18
CA GLU A 178 12.30 -6.96 5.36
C GLU A 178 13.82 -6.68 5.31
N GLU A 179 14.50 -6.76 6.45
CA GLU A 179 15.97 -6.65 6.54
C GLU A 179 16.69 -7.70 5.68
N ALA A 180 16.32 -8.98 5.82
CA ALA A 180 16.93 -10.08 5.09
C ALA A 180 16.75 -9.93 3.57
N LEU A 181 15.56 -9.50 3.12
CA LEU A 181 15.30 -9.23 1.71
C LEU A 181 16.21 -8.12 1.19
N LEU A 182 16.38 -7.02 1.92
CA LEU A 182 17.24 -5.91 1.50
C LEU A 182 18.72 -6.30 1.43
N LEU A 183 19.21 -7.10 2.39
CA LEU A 183 20.56 -7.64 2.37
C LEU A 183 20.77 -8.52 1.12
N GLN A 184 19.82 -9.40 0.83
CA GLN A 184 19.88 -10.27 -0.33
C GLN A 184 19.93 -9.49 -1.64
N LEU A 185 19.03 -8.50 -1.82
CA LEU A 185 19.00 -7.69 -3.04
C LEU A 185 20.31 -6.92 -3.26
N ARG A 186 20.96 -6.51 -2.18
CA ARG A 186 22.28 -5.88 -2.25
C ARG A 186 23.37 -6.88 -2.62
N GLU A 187 23.40 -8.05 -1.99
CA GLU A 187 24.36 -9.11 -2.31
C GLU A 187 24.25 -9.56 -3.77
N ASP A 188 23.03 -9.70 -4.28
CA ASP A 188 22.73 -10.07 -5.66
C ASP A 188 23.02 -8.96 -6.68
N ARG A 189 23.33 -7.75 -6.20
CA ARG A 189 23.43 -6.53 -7.03
C ARG A 189 22.17 -6.31 -7.88
N ASP A 190 20.99 -6.55 -7.33
CA ASP A 190 19.71 -6.29 -8.01
C ASP A 190 19.27 -4.84 -7.78
N HIS A 191 19.93 -3.91 -8.47
CA HIS A 191 19.73 -2.46 -8.28
C HIS A 191 18.27 -2.04 -8.42
N ILE A 192 17.58 -2.52 -9.46
CA ILE A 192 16.22 -2.09 -9.77
C ILE A 192 15.24 -2.59 -8.72
N ASN A 193 15.38 -3.84 -8.30
CA ASN A 193 14.50 -4.37 -7.28
C ASN A 193 14.79 -3.75 -5.91
N PHE A 194 16.04 -3.43 -5.60
CA PHE A 194 16.40 -2.68 -4.38
C PHE A 194 15.78 -1.27 -4.37
N LEU A 195 15.81 -0.57 -5.50
CA LEU A 195 15.17 0.74 -5.66
C LEU A 195 13.64 0.67 -5.53
N ARG A 196 13.02 -0.46 -5.92
CA ARG A 196 11.60 -0.73 -5.67
C ARG A 196 11.32 -1.06 -4.20
N ALA A 197 12.20 -1.80 -3.53
CA ALA A 197 12.05 -2.14 -2.11
C ALA A 197 12.16 -0.91 -1.20
N ALA A 198 13.03 0.04 -1.54
CA ALA A 198 13.29 1.21 -0.70
C ALA A 198 12.05 2.03 -0.28
N PRO A 199 11.16 2.46 -1.18
CA PRO A 199 9.93 3.15 -0.79
C PRO A 199 8.93 2.25 -0.05
N LEU A 200 8.96 0.92 -0.26
CA LEU A 200 8.09 -0.01 0.44
C LEU A 200 8.50 -0.14 1.91
N MET A 201 9.78 -0.41 2.19
CA MET A 201 10.30 -0.45 3.57
C MET A 201 10.06 0.88 4.29
N ALA A 202 10.36 2.00 3.63
CA ALA A 202 10.17 3.32 4.22
C ALA A 202 8.69 3.59 4.56
N HIS A 203 7.76 3.14 3.71
CA HIS A 203 6.34 3.17 4.01
C HIS A 203 6.01 2.29 5.22
N ASN A 204 6.53 1.06 5.26
CA ASN A 204 6.17 0.07 6.26
C ASN A 204 6.60 0.46 7.67
N PHE A 205 7.87 0.81 7.84
CA PHE A 205 8.36 1.30 9.14
C PHE A 205 7.88 2.71 9.46
N GLY A 206 7.57 3.54 8.46
CA GLY A 206 6.91 4.82 8.69
C GLY A 206 5.50 4.67 9.27
N ASP A 207 4.74 3.67 8.79
CA ASP A 207 3.41 3.34 9.31
C ASP A 207 3.47 2.74 10.72
N LEU A 208 4.48 1.92 11.01
CA LEU A 208 4.81 1.44 12.36
C LEU A 208 5.08 2.61 13.31
N ASP A 209 6.07 3.45 12.98
CA ASP A 209 6.49 4.61 13.78
C ASP A 209 5.30 5.55 14.08
N ARG A 210 4.47 5.82 13.06
CA ARG A 210 3.30 6.70 13.20
C ARG A 210 2.35 6.20 14.28
N VAL A 211 2.08 4.90 14.32
CA VAL A 211 1.14 4.33 15.30
C VAL A 211 1.78 4.23 16.69
N MET A 212 3.08 3.95 16.79
CA MET A 212 3.82 4.02 18.06
C MET A 212 3.69 5.41 18.71
N ILE A 213 3.84 6.46 17.90
CA ILE A 213 3.64 7.86 18.33
C ILE A 213 2.18 8.11 18.70
N GLN A 214 1.23 7.68 17.86
CA GLN A 214 -0.21 7.84 18.11
C GLN A 214 -0.65 7.26 19.46
N TRP A 215 -0.08 6.11 19.84
CA TRP A 215 -0.36 5.45 21.12
C TRP A 215 0.46 6.00 22.30
N ASN A 216 1.38 6.94 22.06
CA ASN A 216 2.32 7.47 23.05
C ASN A 216 3.09 6.34 23.77
N MET A 217 3.67 5.42 23.00
CA MET A 217 4.48 4.35 23.57
C MET A 217 5.64 4.92 24.41
N ASP A 218 5.96 4.24 25.50
CA ASP A 218 7.04 4.62 26.39
C ASP A 218 8.40 4.42 25.69
N GLY A 219 9.14 5.51 25.47
CA GLY A 219 10.46 5.46 24.85
C GLY A 219 11.51 4.69 25.66
N SER A 220 11.22 4.35 26.92
CA SER A 220 12.09 3.52 27.75
C SER A 220 11.87 2.01 27.54
N ASP A 221 10.72 1.60 26.98
CA ASP A 221 10.37 0.20 26.69
C ASP A 221 11.43 -0.44 25.76
N PRO A 222 12.03 -1.59 26.14
CA PRO A 222 12.96 -2.31 25.27
C PRO A 222 12.40 -2.61 23.89
N PHE A 223 11.13 -3.01 23.79
CA PHE A 223 10.49 -3.31 22.51
C PHE A 223 10.33 -2.05 21.65
N PHE A 224 9.98 -0.90 22.26
CA PHE A 224 9.96 0.38 21.55
C PHE A 224 11.33 0.67 20.92
N LYS A 225 12.40 0.55 21.70
CA LYS A 225 13.77 0.81 21.21
C LYS A 225 14.19 -0.17 20.12
N GLU A 226 13.68 -1.39 20.16
CA GLU A 226 14.00 -2.40 19.16
C GLU A 226 13.40 -2.05 17.80
N VAL A 227 12.14 -1.61 17.72
CA VAL A 227 11.45 -1.48 16.41
C VAL A 227 11.18 -0.05 15.94
N PHE A 228 11.46 0.96 16.76
CA PHE A 228 11.23 2.37 16.39
C PHE A 228 12.31 2.89 15.44
N LYS A 229 11.89 3.62 14.40
CA LYS A 229 12.75 4.38 13.49
C LYS A 229 13.80 3.58 12.73
N LEU A 230 13.53 2.31 12.41
CA LEU A 230 14.47 1.41 11.71
C LEU A 230 15.00 1.95 10.38
N GLY A 231 14.19 2.71 9.62
CA GLY A 231 14.61 3.35 8.36
C GLY A 231 15.34 4.70 8.53
N HIS A 232 15.47 5.22 9.76
CA HIS A 232 15.90 6.59 10.03
C HIS A 232 17.16 6.67 10.90
N GLU A 233 17.25 5.82 11.93
CA GLU A 233 18.28 5.84 12.97
C GLU A 233 18.97 4.48 13.06
N LEU A 234 20.28 4.47 13.33
CA LEU A 234 21.02 3.23 13.54
C LEU A 234 20.48 2.51 14.77
N ASN A 235 20.26 1.21 14.64
CA ASN A 235 19.75 0.36 15.69
C ASN A 235 20.70 -0.81 15.89
N SER A 236 21.14 -1.06 17.13
CA SER A 236 22.09 -2.15 17.41
C SER A 236 21.51 -3.54 17.16
N SER A 237 20.19 -3.66 17.10
CA SER A 237 19.53 -4.93 16.82
C SER A 237 19.53 -5.24 15.32
N TYR A 238 19.68 -4.27 14.43
CA TYR A 238 19.50 -4.45 12.99
C TYR A 238 20.75 -4.02 12.20
N ASP A 239 20.89 -4.57 11.00
CA ASP A 239 21.93 -4.18 10.06
C ASP A 239 21.69 -2.73 9.59
N PRO A 240 22.76 -1.93 9.43
CA PRO A 240 22.66 -0.57 8.91
C PRO A 240 22.03 -0.45 7.50
N ILE A 241 21.80 -1.58 6.80
CA ILE A 241 21.05 -1.66 5.54
C ILE A 241 19.69 -0.97 5.62
N LEU A 242 18.97 -1.03 6.75
CA LEU A 242 17.66 -0.41 6.88
C LEU A 242 17.77 1.12 6.79
N VAL A 243 18.74 1.71 7.50
CA VAL A 243 19.02 3.15 7.44
C VAL A 243 19.55 3.54 6.06
N TYR A 244 20.45 2.76 5.48
CA TYR A 244 20.94 2.97 4.11
C TYR A 244 19.77 3.03 3.12
N THR A 245 18.89 2.04 3.16
CA THR A 245 17.71 1.92 2.29
C THR A 245 16.75 3.09 2.49
N GLY A 246 16.56 3.56 3.73
CA GLY A 246 15.77 4.76 4.01
C GLY A 246 16.35 6.02 3.37
N LYS A 247 17.69 6.14 3.29
CA LYS A 247 18.35 7.24 2.55
C LYS A 247 18.24 7.07 1.04
N VAL A 248 18.32 5.84 0.53
CA VAL A 248 18.05 5.54 -0.89
C VAL A 248 16.62 5.95 -1.26
N ASN A 249 15.61 5.60 -0.46
CA ASN A 249 14.25 6.09 -0.71
C ASN A 249 14.22 7.63 -0.78
N LYS A 250 14.84 8.32 0.20
CA LYS A 250 14.86 9.78 0.22
C LYS A 250 15.47 10.38 -1.05
N GLU A 251 16.58 9.83 -1.52
CA GLU A 251 17.29 10.34 -2.69
C GLU A 251 16.59 10.01 -4.03
N PHE A 252 16.08 8.78 -4.18
CA PHE A 252 15.68 8.25 -5.48
C PHE A 252 14.17 8.22 -5.71
N SER A 253 13.38 7.97 -4.67
CA SER A 253 11.97 7.55 -4.83
C SER A 253 10.99 8.39 -4.01
N SER A 254 11.45 9.16 -3.00
CA SER A 254 10.54 9.89 -2.11
C SER A 254 9.78 11.02 -2.79
N LYS A 255 10.29 11.48 -3.94
CA LYS A 255 9.64 12.48 -4.79
C LYS A 255 8.56 11.89 -5.70
N GLU A 256 8.56 10.56 -5.90
CA GLU A 256 7.45 9.87 -6.56
C GLU A 256 6.22 9.86 -5.62
N ASN A 257 5.06 10.33 -6.08
CA ASN A 257 3.84 10.31 -5.27
C ASN A 257 3.40 8.87 -4.95
N HIS A 258 3.69 8.33 -3.76
CA HIS A 258 3.08 7.04 -3.38
C HIS A 258 1.54 7.10 -3.29
N ARG A 259 0.92 8.30 -3.18
CA ARG A 259 -0.54 8.48 -3.11
C ARG A 259 -1.23 8.62 -4.47
N HIS A 260 -0.46 8.84 -5.54
CA HIS A 260 -0.91 8.96 -6.94
C HIS A 260 -2.27 9.69 -7.11
N MET A 261 -2.38 10.90 -6.56
CA MET A 261 -3.67 11.62 -6.50
C MET A 261 -4.32 11.87 -7.86
N SER A 262 -3.53 12.07 -8.93
CA SER A 262 -4.05 12.23 -10.29
C SER A 262 -4.73 10.95 -10.80
N MET A 263 -4.21 9.78 -10.44
CA MET A 263 -4.76 8.47 -10.83
C MET A 263 -6.08 8.13 -10.16
N ARG A 264 -6.56 8.97 -9.23
CA ARG A 264 -7.90 8.80 -8.64
C ARG A 264 -9.02 9.20 -9.59
N GLN A 265 -8.73 10.07 -10.57
CA GLN A 265 -9.72 10.61 -11.50
C GLN A 265 -10.18 9.56 -12.51
N PRO A 266 -9.30 8.83 -13.22
CA PRO A 266 -9.71 7.85 -14.20
C PRO A 266 -10.37 6.65 -13.53
N LYS A 267 -11.71 6.64 -13.51
CA LYS A 267 -12.48 5.55 -12.89
C LYS A 267 -12.31 4.23 -13.63
N CYS A 268 -11.95 4.29 -14.92
CA CYS A 268 -11.62 3.13 -15.74
C CYS A 268 -10.48 2.28 -15.17
N LEU A 269 -9.53 2.89 -14.44
CA LEU A 269 -8.45 2.17 -13.74
C LEU A 269 -8.94 1.25 -12.61
N ARG A 270 -10.21 1.38 -12.19
CA ARG A 270 -10.80 0.53 -11.15
C ARG A 270 -11.47 -0.71 -11.71
N LYS A 271 -11.58 -0.84 -13.05
CA LYS A 271 -12.30 -1.94 -13.70
C LYS A 271 -11.67 -3.31 -13.46
N SER A 272 -10.35 -3.38 -13.28
CA SER A 272 -9.62 -4.64 -13.11
C SER A 272 -8.46 -4.49 -12.13
N SER A 273 -8.15 -5.57 -11.41
CA SER A 273 -6.97 -5.62 -10.54
C SER A 273 -5.65 -5.51 -11.31
N LYS A 274 -5.65 -5.83 -12.61
CA LYS A 274 -4.49 -5.68 -13.50
C LYS A 274 -4.03 -4.23 -13.67
N PHE A 275 -4.92 -3.26 -13.42
CA PHE A 275 -4.62 -1.84 -13.55
C PHE A 275 -4.08 -1.21 -12.28
N LEU A 276 -3.93 -1.97 -11.19
CA LEU A 276 -3.33 -1.46 -9.96
C LEU A 276 -1.90 -0.99 -10.21
N ILE A 277 -1.56 0.17 -9.66
CA ILE A 277 -0.28 0.83 -9.92
C ILE A 277 0.87 0.10 -9.20
N PRO A 278 2.01 -0.17 -9.88
CA PRO A 278 3.19 -0.75 -9.25
C PRO A 278 4.02 0.31 -8.51
N VAL A 279 5.21 -0.09 -8.06
CA VAL A 279 6.17 0.84 -7.43
C VAL A 279 6.84 1.70 -8.49
N GLY A 280 6.69 3.03 -8.36
CA GLY A 280 7.40 4.01 -9.19
C GLY A 280 8.90 4.09 -8.86
N PRO A 281 9.75 4.57 -9.79
CA PRO A 281 9.40 5.07 -11.12
C PRO A 281 9.26 3.98 -12.21
N PHE A 282 9.46 2.70 -11.89
CA PHE A 282 9.58 1.61 -12.86
C PHE A 282 8.23 1.05 -13.33
N THR A 283 7.48 1.85 -14.08
CA THR A 283 6.07 1.58 -14.44
C THR A 283 5.86 1.21 -15.92
N ASP A 284 6.92 0.94 -16.68
CA ASP A 284 6.83 0.56 -18.11
C ASP A 284 5.88 -0.63 -18.34
N ASP A 285 6.00 -1.71 -17.56
CA ASP A 285 5.15 -2.90 -17.71
C ASP A 285 3.67 -2.60 -17.41
N TRP A 286 3.41 -1.65 -16.50
CA TRP A 286 2.05 -1.18 -16.20
C TRP A 286 1.48 -0.33 -17.34
N GLY A 287 2.27 0.60 -17.89
CA GLY A 287 1.88 1.36 -19.07
C GLY A 287 1.55 0.46 -20.25
N LYS A 288 2.38 -0.56 -20.50
CA LYS A 288 2.11 -1.59 -21.50
C LYS A 288 0.79 -2.32 -21.25
N THR A 289 0.55 -2.76 -20.01
CA THR A 289 -0.70 -3.42 -19.61
C THR A 289 -1.92 -2.55 -19.90
N LEU A 290 -1.84 -1.25 -19.64
CA LEU A 290 -2.91 -0.30 -19.92
C LEU A 290 -3.13 -0.11 -21.44
N GLY A 291 -2.05 -0.02 -22.22
CA GLY A 291 -2.10 0.15 -23.67
C GLY A 291 -2.69 -1.06 -24.40
N GLN A 292 -2.29 -2.27 -24.00
CA GLN A 292 -2.74 -3.53 -24.62
C GLN A 292 -4.14 -3.98 -24.20
N SER A 293 -4.70 -3.39 -23.15
CA SER A 293 -5.94 -3.89 -22.56
C SER A 293 -7.18 -3.57 -23.40
N GLU A 294 -7.94 -4.61 -23.73
CA GLU A 294 -9.26 -4.51 -24.35
C GLU A 294 -10.37 -4.05 -23.37
N LEU A 295 -10.11 -4.04 -22.06
CA LEU A 295 -11.06 -3.51 -21.06
C LEU A 295 -11.11 -1.97 -21.02
N LEU A 296 -10.22 -1.31 -21.77
CA LEU A 296 -10.10 0.14 -21.87
C LEU A 296 -10.31 0.56 -23.32
N ASP A 297 -11.29 1.41 -23.58
CA ASP A 297 -11.42 2.05 -24.89
C ASP A 297 -10.44 3.22 -25.06
N ASP A 298 -10.34 3.76 -26.27
CA ASP A 298 -9.39 4.85 -26.55
C ASP A 298 -9.74 6.15 -25.80
N SER A 299 -11.01 6.40 -25.49
CA SER A 299 -11.42 7.55 -24.68
C SER A 299 -10.92 7.41 -23.23
N GLU A 300 -10.99 6.20 -22.67
CA GLU A 300 -10.48 5.90 -21.34
C GLU A 300 -8.95 5.92 -21.29
N LYS A 301 -8.28 5.42 -22.33
CA LYS A 301 -6.82 5.54 -22.46
C LYS A 301 -6.39 7.01 -22.56
N ALA A 302 -7.14 7.85 -23.26
CA ALA A 302 -6.93 9.29 -23.30
C ALA A 302 -7.10 9.95 -21.91
N GLU A 303 -8.13 9.57 -21.14
CA GLU A 303 -8.32 10.04 -19.76
C GLU A 303 -7.11 9.68 -18.87
N ILE A 304 -6.57 8.47 -19.01
CA ILE A 304 -5.38 8.01 -18.29
C ILE A 304 -4.15 8.83 -18.69
N VAL A 305 -3.93 9.05 -19.99
CA VAL A 305 -2.81 9.88 -20.49
C VAL A 305 -2.87 11.31 -19.96
N ALA A 306 -4.07 11.92 -19.97
CA ALA A 306 -4.27 13.23 -19.36
C ALA A 306 -3.91 13.22 -17.87
N ALA A 307 -4.32 12.17 -17.14
CA ALA A 307 -4.00 12.04 -15.71
C ALA A 307 -2.51 11.80 -15.44
N PHE A 308 -1.76 11.13 -16.33
CA PHE A 308 -0.30 11.00 -16.24
C PHE A 308 0.37 12.37 -16.32
N TYR A 309 -0.02 13.17 -17.31
CA TYR A 309 0.53 14.50 -17.52
C TYR A 309 0.21 15.44 -16.35
N GLU A 310 -1.04 15.43 -15.87
CA GLU A 310 -1.44 16.18 -14.67
C GLU A 310 -0.70 15.72 -13.41
N GLY A 311 -0.44 14.41 -13.29
CA GLY A 311 0.37 13.85 -12.21
C GLY A 311 1.80 14.38 -12.23
N TYR A 312 2.42 14.42 -13.41
CA TYR A 312 3.75 14.97 -13.63
C TYR A 312 3.81 16.47 -13.29
N LYS A 313 2.85 17.27 -13.74
CA LYS A 313 2.83 18.72 -13.44
C LYS A 313 2.77 19.05 -11.96
N ARG A 314 2.18 18.18 -11.14
CA ARG A 314 2.00 18.41 -9.71
C ARG A 314 3.22 18.03 -8.87
N GLN A 315 4.20 17.36 -9.45
CA GLN A 315 5.31 16.80 -8.70
C GLN A 315 6.62 16.85 -9.45
N ASP A 316 7.60 17.46 -8.79
CA ASP A 316 8.99 17.42 -9.23
C ASP A 316 9.45 15.95 -9.27
N GLN A 317 9.87 15.49 -10.45
CA GLN A 317 10.48 14.17 -10.64
C GLN A 317 9.53 12.95 -10.47
N ALA A 318 8.24 13.09 -10.82
CA ALA A 318 7.33 11.94 -10.96
C ALA A 318 7.51 11.18 -12.29
N PHE A 319 8.69 10.59 -12.46
CA PHE A 319 9.09 9.85 -13.67
C PHE A 319 8.23 8.62 -13.92
N GLY A 320 7.63 8.03 -12.88
CA GLY A 320 6.69 6.92 -13.04
C GLY A 320 5.53 7.22 -13.99
N TYR A 321 5.05 8.46 -14.10
CA TYR A 321 4.03 8.80 -15.08
C TYR A 321 4.56 8.89 -16.52
N ILE A 322 5.79 9.36 -16.68
CA ILE A 322 6.48 9.43 -17.98
C ILE A 322 6.71 8.01 -18.52
N ARG A 323 7.20 7.11 -17.66
CA ARG A 323 7.44 5.70 -18.00
C ARG A 323 6.15 4.99 -18.43
N ALA A 324 5.07 5.15 -17.66
CA ALA A 324 3.77 4.58 -17.99
C ALA A 324 3.20 5.14 -19.30
N PHE A 325 3.29 6.45 -19.51
CA PHE A 325 2.85 7.12 -20.73
C PHE A 325 3.59 6.60 -21.98
N ARG A 326 4.91 6.50 -21.90
CA ARG A 326 5.73 5.95 -22.99
C ARG A 326 5.26 4.56 -23.38
N ALA A 327 5.13 3.67 -22.40
CA ALA A 327 4.79 2.28 -22.65
C ALA A 327 3.34 2.14 -23.14
N LEU A 328 2.39 2.90 -22.59
CA LEU A 328 1.00 2.89 -23.05
C LEU A 328 0.91 3.32 -24.51
N THR A 329 1.51 4.46 -24.87
CA THR A 329 1.41 5.00 -26.23
C THR A 329 2.09 4.10 -27.26
N LYS A 330 3.16 3.38 -26.92
CA LYS A 330 3.80 2.42 -27.83
C LYS A 330 2.92 1.24 -28.24
N GLU A 331 1.92 0.90 -27.44
CA GLU A 331 1.01 -0.21 -27.71
C GLU A 331 -0.21 0.24 -28.57
N LEU A 332 -0.27 1.52 -28.95
CA LEU A 332 -1.31 2.06 -29.83
C LEU A 332 -0.80 2.13 -31.27
N ASP A 333 -1.66 1.77 -32.24
CA ASP A 333 -1.32 1.68 -33.67
C ASP A 333 -0.60 2.91 -34.24
N GLN A 334 -0.98 4.12 -33.78
CA GLN A 334 -0.41 5.40 -34.22
C GLN A 334 0.18 6.19 -33.06
N GLY A 335 0.52 5.52 -31.95
CA GLY A 335 1.06 6.19 -30.78
C GLY A 335 0.04 7.12 -30.12
N LEU A 336 0.52 8.28 -29.67
CA LEU A 336 -0.35 9.34 -29.12
C LEU A 336 -1.39 9.83 -30.14
N SER A 337 -1.13 9.70 -31.45
CA SER A 337 -2.06 10.18 -32.48
C SER A 337 -3.39 9.42 -32.48
N THR A 338 -3.42 8.18 -32.00
CA THR A 338 -4.66 7.40 -31.78
C THR A 338 -5.62 8.10 -30.81
N LEU A 339 -5.09 8.90 -29.88
CA LEU A 339 -5.88 9.51 -28.79
C LEU A 339 -6.30 10.96 -29.07
N GLU A 340 -5.93 11.54 -30.22
CA GLU A 340 -6.09 13.00 -30.47
C GLU A 340 -7.54 13.47 -30.43
N GLN A 341 -8.47 12.66 -30.94
CA GLN A 341 -9.89 13.00 -30.94
C GLN A 341 -10.54 12.97 -29.54
N TYR A 342 -9.88 12.34 -28.56
CA TYR A 342 -10.38 12.17 -27.19
C TYR A 342 -9.68 13.08 -26.19
N LEU A 343 -8.60 13.77 -26.60
CA LEU A 343 -7.88 14.71 -25.77
C LEU A 343 -8.29 16.16 -26.10
N PRO A 344 -8.46 17.03 -25.10
CA PRO A 344 -8.60 18.46 -25.35
C PRO A 344 -7.41 18.99 -26.18
N PHE A 345 -7.71 19.81 -27.20
CA PHE A 345 -6.71 20.33 -28.13
C PHE A 345 -5.53 21.02 -27.41
N ASP A 346 -5.84 21.91 -26.46
CA ASP A 346 -4.81 22.64 -25.71
C ASP A 346 -3.93 21.70 -24.88
N LEU A 347 -4.52 20.67 -24.26
CA LEU A 347 -3.79 19.68 -23.48
C LEU A 347 -2.85 18.85 -24.36
N LEU A 348 -3.31 18.43 -25.54
CA LEU A 348 -2.49 17.68 -26.49
C LEU A 348 -1.29 18.51 -26.96
N ALA A 349 -1.52 19.79 -27.26
CA ALA A 349 -0.45 20.72 -27.64
C ALA A 349 0.55 20.93 -26.49
N GLU A 350 0.05 21.05 -25.24
CA GLU A 350 0.87 21.17 -24.03
C GLU A 350 1.74 19.92 -23.85
N ILE A 351 1.16 18.72 -23.93
CA ILE A 351 1.88 17.44 -23.84
C ILE A 351 2.99 17.40 -24.89
N LYS A 352 2.66 17.59 -26.18
CA LYS A 352 3.61 17.47 -27.30
C LYS A 352 4.81 18.41 -27.20
N SER A 353 4.63 19.59 -26.60
CA SER A 353 5.68 20.61 -26.46
C SER A 353 6.40 20.58 -25.09
N SER A 354 5.98 19.70 -24.18
CA SER A 354 6.49 19.68 -22.81
C SER A 354 7.74 18.82 -22.61
N PRO A 355 8.52 19.08 -21.53
CA PRO A 355 9.58 18.17 -21.09
C PRO A 355 9.10 16.74 -20.81
N PHE A 356 7.83 16.55 -20.47
CA PHE A 356 7.24 15.22 -20.26
C PHE A 356 7.35 14.35 -21.52
N MET A 357 7.04 14.92 -22.70
CA MET A 357 7.15 14.21 -23.97
C MET A 357 8.60 13.94 -24.34
N GLU A 358 9.51 14.89 -24.13
CA GLU A 358 10.94 14.69 -24.40
C GLU A 358 11.54 13.59 -23.51
N LEU A 359 11.26 13.61 -22.21
CA LEU A 359 11.71 12.58 -21.26
C LEU A 359 11.12 11.20 -21.55
N SER A 360 9.91 11.15 -22.15
CA SER A 360 9.29 9.89 -22.58
C SER A 360 10.02 9.19 -23.73
N LYS A 361 10.99 9.85 -24.38
CA LYS A 361 11.79 9.25 -25.45
C LYS A 361 12.87 8.32 -24.92
N VAL A 362 13.35 8.55 -23.69
CA VAL A 362 14.37 7.71 -23.03
C VAL A 362 13.89 6.27 -22.96
N THR A 363 14.72 5.33 -23.40
CA THR A 363 14.38 3.89 -23.38
C THR A 363 14.29 3.35 -21.96
N ARG A 364 13.78 2.13 -21.79
CA ARG A 364 13.71 1.49 -20.46
C ARG A 364 15.13 1.18 -19.98
N GLU A 365 15.93 0.66 -20.89
CA GLU A 365 17.30 0.23 -20.68
C GLU A 365 18.17 1.41 -20.25
N GLU A 366 18.09 2.55 -20.95
CA GLU A 366 18.82 3.78 -20.56
C GLU A 366 18.37 4.31 -19.20
N PHE A 367 17.06 4.31 -18.92
CA PHE A 367 16.52 4.80 -17.66
C PHE A 367 16.93 3.93 -16.47
N GLU A 368 16.78 2.60 -16.60
CA GLU A 368 17.16 1.65 -15.56
C GLU A 368 18.68 1.64 -15.34
N ALA A 369 19.48 1.76 -16.40
CA ALA A 369 20.94 1.85 -16.30
C ALA A 369 21.41 3.14 -15.59
N ASP A 370 20.77 4.28 -15.85
CA ASP A 370 21.06 5.53 -15.11
C ASP A 370 20.79 5.37 -13.62
N TYR A 371 19.64 4.83 -13.25
CA TYR A 371 19.28 4.60 -11.85
C TYR A 371 20.23 3.60 -11.16
N ALA A 372 20.59 2.51 -11.83
CA ALA A 372 21.55 1.54 -11.31
C ALA A 372 22.92 2.17 -11.07
N LYS A 373 23.42 2.95 -12.05
CA LYS A 373 24.70 3.67 -11.92
C LYS A 373 24.66 4.66 -10.76
N ARG A 374 23.61 5.47 -10.65
CA ARG A 374 23.46 6.46 -9.57
C ARG A 374 23.37 5.79 -8.20
N LEU A 375 22.70 4.64 -8.08
CA LEU A 375 22.68 3.85 -6.85
C LEU A 375 24.08 3.33 -6.49
N GLU A 376 24.84 2.85 -7.47
CA GLU A 376 26.23 2.40 -7.28
C GLU A 376 27.12 3.54 -6.76
N GLU A 377 26.94 4.77 -7.29
CA GLU A 377 27.68 5.95 -6.88
C GLU A 377 27.20 6.56 -5.55
N PHE A 378 26.04 6.13 -5.04
CA PHE A 378 25.45 6.69 -3.83
C PHE A 378 26.14 6.14 -2.57
N VAL A 379 26.82 7.04 -1.85
CA VAL A 379 27.40 6.76 -0.53
C VAL A 379 26.51 7.35 0.55
N CYS A 380 25.93 6.50 1.40
CA CYS A 380 25.05 6.95 2.46
C CYS A 380 25.80 7.81 3.49
N PRO A 381 25.35 9.05 3.76
CA PRO A 381 26.05 9.94 4.67
C PRO A 381 26.09 9.41 6.11
N ASN A 382 25.07 8.64 6.52
CA ASN A 382 24.90 8.14 7.88
C ASN A 382 25.64 6.82 8.14
N THR A 383 25.61 5.88 7.19
CA THR A 383 26.16 4.53 7.38
C THR A 383 27.49 4.32 6.66
N LYS A 384 27.85 5.22 5.73
CA LYS A 384 28.98 5.08 4.80
C LYS A 384 28.89 3.86 3.88
N ILE A 385 27.76 3.15 3.89
CA ILE A 385 27.48 2.08 2.95
C ILE A 385 27.35 2.68 1.55
N GLN A 386 27.97 2.00 0.60
CA GLN A 386 27.77 2.12 -0.83
C GLN A 386 27.09 0.83 -1.29
N PHE A 387 26.27 0.90 -2.34
CA PHE A 387 25.50 -0.26 -2.80
C PHE A 387 26.40 -1.45 -3.06
#